data_AF-A0A1G9FG57-F1
#
_entry.id   AF-A0A1G9FG57-F1
#
_cell.length_a   1.000
_cell.length_b   1.000
_cell.length_c   1.000
_cell.angle_alpha   90.00
_cell.angle_beta   90.00
_cell.angle_gamma   90.00
#
_symmetry.space_group_name_H-M   'P 1'
#
loop_
_entity.id
_entity.type
_entity.pdbx_description
1 polymer ?
#
loop_
_entity_poly.entity_id
_entity_poly.type
_entity_poly.pdbx_seq_one_letter_code
_entity_poly.pdbx_strand_id
1 'polypeptide(L)'
;MRTTRTRTGLTGLVGTGIAAAALVVGAPLAAATPSQTQPTLTVATDEENHQEGTAGPDGLYGTPGQDVIKGRGGFDVIFGEANEDSLFGNSGNDVIRGGAGNDFLHGGPGGDYLYAGPGDDTVMSDELGSDDEADVVDCGPGTDRYNADLDDEVVNCEIPYYGRG
;
A
#
# COMPACT_ATOMS: atom_id res chain seq x y z
N MET A 1 -5.20 74.08 50.52
CA MET A 1 -5.03 72.78 49.81
C MET A 1 -5.61 72.94 48.42
N ARG A 2 -4.76 72.90 47.39
CA ARG A 2 -5.13 73.16 45.98
C ARG A 2 -5.49 71.83 45.31
N THR A 3 -6.79 71.66 45.09
CA THR A 3 -7.51 71.07 43.95
C THR A 3 -6.83 70.02 43.06
N THR A 4 -7.51 68.88 42.89
CA THR A 4 -7.59 68.21 41.58
C THR A 4 -9.03 67.80 41.30
N ARG A 5 -9.60 68.37 40.23
CA ARG A 5 -10.83 67.95 39.55
C ARG A 5 -10.48 66.84 38.56
N THR A 6 -11.38 65.89 38.33
CA THR A 6 -11.63 65.40 36.97
C THR A 6 -13.14 65.17 36.79
N ARG A 7 -13.64 65.64 35.65
CA ARG A 7 -15.03 65.72 35.23
C ARG A 7 -15.11 64.96 33.90
N THR A 8 -16.00 63.99 33.81
CA THR A 8 -16.45 63.39 32.55
C THR A 8 -17.92 63.04 32.81
N GLY A 9 -18.92 63.74 32.28
CA GLY A 9 -19.16 64.01 30.87
C GLY A 9 -20.35 63.14 30.44
N LEU A 10 -21.57 63.61 30.76
CA LEU A 10 -22.84 63.00 30.40
C LEU A 10 -23.34 63.60 29.07
N THR A 11 -23.81 62.77 28.13
CA THR A 11 -24.75 63.00 26.99
C THR A 11 -24.63 61.72 26.14
N GLY A 12 -25.65 60.90 25.82
CA GLY A 12 -27.05 61.14 25.48
C GLY A 12 -27.18 61.04 23.95
N LEU A 13 -27.85 60.00 23.40
CA LEU A 13 -28.92 60.03 22.36
C LEU A 13 -29.04 58.71 21.55
N VAL A 14 -30.25 58.13 21.61
CA VAL A 14 -31.09 57.35 20.66
C VAL A 14 -30.51 56.31 19.70
N GLY A 15 -31.26 55.22 19.54
CA GLY A 15 -30.91 54.05 18.75
C GLY A 15 -31.32 54.09 17.29
N THR A 16 -31.05 52.98 16.60
CA THR A 16 -31.92 52.22 15.70
C THR A 16 -31.08 51.15 15.02
N GLY A 17 -31.65 49.95 14.85
CA GLY A 17 -31.41 49.21 13.63
C GLY A 17 -30.47 48.01 13.67
N ILE A 18 -31.12 46.85 13.44
CA ILE A 18 -30.68 45.75 12.58
C ILE A 18 -29.70 44.75 13.22
N ALA A 19 -30.29 43.63 13.64
CA ALA A 19 -29.62 42.35 13.69
C ALA A 19 -29.07 42.01 12.30
N ALA A 20 -27.76 42.09 12.12
CA ALA A 20 -27.08 41.45 11.01
C ALA A 20 -26.67 40.05 11.47
N ALA A 21 -27.52 39.06 11.20
CA ALA A 21 -27.08 37.69 11.10
C ALA A 21 -26.05 37.63 9.96
N ALA A 22 -24.76 37.58 10.33
CA ALA A 22 -23.71 37.36 9.37
C ALA A 22 -23.87 35.94 8.81
N LEU A 23 -24.42 35.88 7.58
CA LEU A 23 -24.36 34.75 6.68
C LEU A 23 -22.88 34.43 6.43
N VAL A 24 -22.34 33.45 7.16
CA VAL A 24 -21.05 32.87 6.80
C VAL A 24 -21.28 31.99 5.57
N VAL A 25 -20.87 32.56 4.45
CA VAL A 25 -20.68 31.96 3.15
C VAL A 25 -19.74 30.76 3.26
N GLY A 26 -20.13 29.63 2.69
CA GLY A 26 -19.24 28.54 2.29
C GLY A 26 -18.49 27.84 3.42
N ALA A 27 -19.11 26.80 3.99
CA ALA A 27 -18.30 25.69 4.47
C ALA A 27 -17.45 25.22 3.27
N PRO A 28 -16.11 25.20 3.35
CA PRO A 28 -15.37 24.47 2.33
C PRO A 28 -15.91 23.04 2.40
N LEU A 29 -16.30 22.48 1.25
CA LEU A 29 -16.37 21.03 1.13
C LEU A 29 -15.03 20.55 1.68
N ALA A 30 -15.07 19.86 2.81
CA ALA A 30 -13.92 19.14 3.30
C ALA A 30 -13.58 18.20 2.14
N ALA A 31 -12.55 18.55 1.37
CA ALA A 31 -11.90 17.61 0.52
C ALA A 31 -11.52 16.49 1.47
N ALA A 32 -12.26 15.39 1.42
CA ALA A 32 -11.76 14.12 1.88
C ALA A 32 -10.48 13.93 1.06
N THR A 33 -9.36 14.38 1.60
CA THR A 33 -8.07 13.87 1.19
C THR A 33 -8.25 12.36 1.32
N PRO A 34 -8.18 11.58 0.23
CA PRO A 34 -8.11 10.14 0.41
C PRO A 34 -6.97 9.95 1.41
N SER A 35 -7.31 9.37 2.57
CA SER A 35 -6.32 8.94 3.53
C SER A 35 -5.62 7.78 2.84
N GLN A 36 -4.69 8.11 1.96
CA GLN A 36 -3.63 7.23 1.56
C GLN A 36 -2.84 7.06 2.84
N THR A 37 -3.24 6.07 3.65
CA THR A 37 -2.46 5.64 4.80
C THR A 37 -1.07 5.40 4.24
N GLN A 38 -0.11 6.20 4.66
CA GLN A 38 1.25 6.06 4.15
C GLN A 38 1.70 4.65 4.49
N PRO A 39 2.31 3.90 3.54
CA PRO A 39 2.70 2.53 3.81
C PRO A 39 3.62 2.45 5.03
N THR A 40 3.34 1.52 5.94
CA THR A 40 4.24 1.29 7.07
C THR A 40 5.49 0.61 6.55
N LEU A 41 6.64 1.26 6.68
CA LEU A 41 7.92 0.66 6.28
C LEU A 41 8.44 -0.25 7.38
N THR A 42 8.53 -1.56 7.11
CA THR A 42 9.14 -2.54 8.01
C THR A 42 10.35 -3.14 7.32
N VAL A 43 11.51 -3.14 8.00
CA VAL A 43 12.79 -3.68 7.47
C VAL A 43 13.28 -4.78 8.39
N ALA A 44 13.68 -5.90 7.79
CA ALA A 44 14.26 -7.05 8.46
C ALA A 44 15.65 -6.75 9.08
N THR A 45 16.04 -7.42 10.17
CA THR A 45 17.29 -7.10 10.90
C THR A 45 18.27 -8.27 11.07
N ASP A 46 17.96 -9.45 10.54
CA ASP A 46 18.73 -10.70 10.64
C ASP A 46 18.55 -11.56 9.36
N GLU A 47 19.39 -12.59 9.18
CA GLU A 47 19.49 -13.39 7.93
C GLU A 47 18.36 -14.40 7.70
N GLU A 48 17.44 -14.56 8.64
CA GLU A 48 16.22 -15.33 8.46
C GLU A 48 15.08 -14.60 9.19
N ASN A 49 14.38 -13.70 8.49
CA ASN A 49 13.38 -12.86 9.15
C ASN A 49 11.96 -13.30 8.83
N HIS A 50 11.11 -13.28 9.86
CA HIS A 50 9.66 -13.42 9.72
C HIS A 50 9.02 -12.05 9.91
N GLN A 51 8.59 -11.45 8.81
CA GLN A 51 7.93 -10.15 8.80
C GLN A 51 6.44 -10.29 8.51
N GLU A 52 5.61 -9.58 9.27
CA GLU A 52 4.18 -9.45 9.00
C GLU A 52 3.79 -7.98 8.99
N GLY A 53 3.01 -7.59 7.98
CA GLY A 53 2.40 -6.28 7.84
C GLY A 53 1.17 -6.10 8.72
N THR A 54 0.34 -5.16 8.33
CA THR A 54 -0.83 -4.65 9.03
C THR A 54 -2.09 -4.94 8.21
N ALA A 55 -3.20 -4.24 8.49
CA ALA A 55 -4.41 -4.34 7.66
C ALA A 55 -4.54 -3.14 6.70
N GLY A 56 -3.52 -2.30 6.65
CA GLY A 56 -3.39 -1.20 5.72
C GLY A 56 -2.17 -1.41 4.83
N PRO A 57 -1.91 -0.49 3.90
CA PRO A 57 -0.78 -0.62 2.99
C PRO A 57 0.54 -0.62 3.76
N ASP A 58 1.46 -1.48 3.33
CA ASP A 58 2.79 -1.62 3.94
C ASP A 58 3.91 -1.69 2.89
N GLY A 59 5.10 -1.29 3.30
CA GLY A 59 6.34 -1.48 2.56
C GLY A 59 7.21 -2.46 3.34
N LEU A 60 7.34 -3.68 2.84
CA LEU A 60 8.01 -4.78 3.52
C LEU A 60 9.28 -5.15 2.76
N TYR A 61 10.40 -5.17 3.47
CA TYR A 61 11.72 -5.42 2.89
C TYR A 61 12.40 -6.53 3.69
N GLY A 62 12.78 -7.58 2.96
CA GLY A 62 13.64 -8.65 3.42
C GLY A 62 15.09 -8.21 3.59
N THR A 63 15.93 -9.21 3.71
CA THR A 63 17.38 -9.12 3.83
C THR A 63 18.03 -9.89 2.70
N PRO A 64 19.37 -9.87 2.58
CA PRO A 64 20.08 -10.82 1.74
C PRO A 64 20.07 -12.26 2.29
N GLY A 65 19.05 -12.67 3.05
CA GLY A 65 18.92 -13.93 3.77
C GLY A 65 17.67 -14.70 3.31
N GLN A 66 17.23 -15.72 4.04
CA GLN A 66 15.98 -16.42 3.70
C GLN A 66 14.82 -15.79 4.47
N ASP A 67 13.91 -15.11 3.79
CA ASP A 67 12.87 -14.33 4.46
C ASP A 67 11.46 -14.90 4.30
N VAL A 68 10.64 -14.73 5.32
CA VAL A 68 9.20 -15.04 5.29
C VAL A 68 8.43 -13.75 5.53
N ILE A 69 7.81 -13.21 4.49
CA ILE A 69 7.16 -11.89 4.54
C ILE A 69 5.69 -12.01 4.18
N LYS A 70 4.81 -11.42 5.01
CA LYS A 70 3.35 -11.42 4.79
C LYS A 70 2.79 -10.00 4.84
N GLY A 71 2.18 -9.52 3.76
CA GLY A 71 1.48 -8.22 3.69
C GLY A 71 0.24 -8.15 4.59
N ARG A 72 -0.56 -9.22 4.52
CA ARG A 72 -1.85 -9.46 5.21
C ARG A 72 -3.01 -8.76 4.52
N GLY A 73 -3.14 -7.45 4.64
CA GLY A 73 -4.28 -6.77 4.04
C GLY A 73 -3.93 -5.35 3.69
N GLY A 74 -4.26 -4.92 2.48
CA GLY A 74 -3.94 -3.56 2.06
C GLY A 74 -3.44 -3.56 0.62
N PHE A 75 -2.71 -2.50 0.28
CA PHE A 75 -1.86 -2.51 -0.91
C PHE A 75 -0.44 -2.60 -0.38
N ASP A 76 0.19 -3.75 -0.54
CA ASP A 76 1.50 -4.02 0.03
C ASP A 76 2.58 -4.03 -1.05
N VAL A 77 3.75 -3.52 -0.70
CA VAL A 77 4.95 -3.60 -1.55
C VAL A 77 5.98 -4.44 -0.82
N ILE A 78 6.24 -5.63 -1.34
CA ILE A 78 7.09 -6.64 -0.71
C ILE A 78 8.34 -6.87 -1.58
N PHE A 79 9.52 -6.84 -0.96
CA PHE A 79 10.80 -7.16 -1.58
C PHE A 79 11.51 -8.26 -0.77
N GLY A 80 11.81 -9.41 -1.38
CA GLY A 80 12.57 -10.51 -0.76
C GLY A 80 14.07 -10.22 -0.72
N GLU A 81 14.62 -9.69 -1.83
CA GLU A 81 16.04 -9.41 -2.09
C GLU A 81 16.83 -10.60 -2.64
N ALA A 82 17.47 -11.42 -1.81
CA ALA A 82 18.32 -12.49 -2.32
C ALA A 82 18.22 -13.72 -1.44
N ASN A 83 18.50 -14.89 -2.02
CA ASN A 83 18.27 -16.24 -1.50
C ASN A 83 16.81 -16.67 -1.65
N GLU A 84 16.41 -17.71 -0.92
CA GLU A 84 15.13 -18.37 -1.09
C GLU A 84 14.12 -17.76 -0.13
N ASP A 85 13.22 -16.93 -0.67
CA ASP A 85 12.23 -16.20 0.11
C ASP A 85 10.83 -16.81 -0.01
N SER A 86 9.98 -16.55 0.99
CA SER A 86 8.56 -16.89 0.98
C SER A 86 7.73 -15.63 1.21
N LEU A 87 7.15 -15.12 0.13
CA LEU A 87 6.50 -13.82 0.07
C LEU A 87 4.99 -13.98 -0.17
N PHE A 88 4.18 -13.38 0.69
CA PHE A 88 2.73 -13.49 0.65
C PHE A 88 2.08 -12.10 0.69
N GLY A 89 1.40 -11.70 -0.38
CA GLY A 89 0.59 -10.47 -0.39
C GLY A 89 -0.59 -10.61 0.57
N ASN A 90 -1.36 -11.68 0.37
CA ASN A 90 -2.66 -11.95 0.98
C ASN A 90 -3.75 -11.07 0.36
N SER A 91 -4.53 -10.31 1.13
CA SER A 91 -5.68 -9.61 0.56
C SER A 91 -5.35 -8.21 0.08
N GLY A 92 -5.85 -7.86 -1.09
CA GLY A 92 -5.72 -6.56 -1.71
C GLY A 92 -4.79 -6.62 -2.91
N ASN A 93 -4.51 -5.47 -3.51
CA ASN A 93 -3.70 -5.43 -4.73
C ASN A 93 -2.25 -5.19 -4.33
N ASP A 94 -1.40 -6.18 -4.49
CA ASP A 94 -0.05 -6.17 -3.96
C ASP A 94 1.00 -6.08 -5.06
N VAL A 95 2.20 -5.66 -4.69
CA VAL A 95 3.39 -5.68 -5.55
C VAL A 95 4.45 -6.49 -4.84
N ILE A 96 4.76 -7.67 -5.37
CA ILE A 96 5.71 -8.61 -4.77
C ILE A 96 6.90 -8.77 -5.69
N ARG A 97 8.11 -8.62 -5.14
CA ARG A 97 9.37 -8.91 -5.82
C ARG A 97 10.17 -9.92 -5.03
N GLY A 98 10.41 -11.10 -5.60
CA GLY A 98 11.28 -12.14 -5.02
C GLY A 98 12.70 -11.62 -4.91
N GLY A 99 13.33 -11.41 -6.06
CA GLY A 99 14.72 -10.98 -6.13
C GLY A 99 15.55 -12.10 -6.72
N ALA A 100 16.74 -12.35 -6.18
CA ALA A 100 17.63 -13.38 -6.73
C ALA A 100 17.66 -14.63 -5.84
N GLY A 101 17.31 -15.78 -6.37
CA GLY A 101 17.22 -17.03 -5.61
C GLY A 101 15.97 -17.79 -6.02
N ASN A 102 15.69 -18.92 -5.36
CA ASN A 102 14.51 -19.71 -5.68
C ASN A 102 13.39 -19.30 -4.73
N ASP A 103 12.50 -18.44 -5.20
CA ASP A 103 11.51 -17.78 -4.37
C ASP A 103 10.14 -18.44 -4.48
N PHE A 104 9.38 -18.35 -3.38
CA PHE A 104 7.95 -18.66 -3.35
C PHE A 104 7.16 -17.36 -3.24
N LEU A 105 6.35 -17.06 -4.25
CA LEU A 105 5.49 -15.87 -4.29
C LEU A 105 4.03 -16.30 -4.32
N HIS A 106 3.23 -15.72 -3.44
CA HIS A 106 1.77 -15.86 -3.45
C HIS A 106 1.13 -14.47 -3.36
N GLY A 107 0.45 -14.06 -4.44
CA GLY A 107 -0.30 -12.81 -4.47
C GLY A 107 -1.43 -12.84 -3.45
N GLY A 108 -2.37 -13.77 -3.65
CA GLY A 108 -3.59 -13.86 -2.86
C GLY A 108 -4.73 -13.12 -3.56
N PRO A 109 -5.83 -12.81 -2.87
CA PRO A 109 -6.97 -12.16 -3.52
C PRO A 109 -6.70 -10.70 -3.86
N GLY A 110 -6.81 -10.36 -5.13
CA GLY A 110 -6.65 -9.00 -5.64
C GLY A 110 -6.12 -9.01 -7.07
N GLY A 111 -5.83 -7.84 -7.61
CA GLY A 111 -5.06 -7.71 -8.84
C GLY A 111 -3.61 -7.39 -8.50
N ASP A 112 -2.76 -8.42 -8.51
CA ASP A 112 -1.39 -8.37 -8.02
C ASP A 112 -0.35 -8.20 -9.13
N TYR A 113 0.80 -7.68 -8.76
CA TYR A 113 2.00 -7.67 -9.61
C TYR A 113 3.09 -8.52 -8.97
N LEU A 114 3.34 -9.69 -9.54
CA LEU A 114 4.29 -10.67 -9.03
C LEU A 114 5.52 -10.71 -9.94
N TYR A 115 6.67 -10.31 -9.41
CA TYR A 115 7.96 -10.39 -10.10
C TYR A 115 8.86 -11.35 -9.34
N ALA A 116 9.07 -12.57 -9.84
CA ALA A 116 9.87 -13.55 -9.10
C ALA A 116 11.36 -13.18 -9.16
N GLY A 117 11.94 -13.12 -10.37
CA GLY A 117 13.29 -12.63 -10.57
C GLY A 117 14.18 -13.75 -11.11
N PRO A 118 15.52 -13.67 -10.98
CA PRO A 118 16.39 -14.78 -11.38
C PRO A 118 16.39 -15.93 -10.35
N GLY A 119 16.12 -17.14 -10.82
CA GLY A 119 16.16 -18.37 -10.04
C GLY A 119 15.10 -19.35 -10.52
N ASP A 120 14.97 -20.52 -9.87
CA ASP A 120 13.90 -21.45 -10.19
C ASP A 120 12.72 -21.20 -9.24
N ASP A 121 11.78 -20.35 -9.65
CA ASP A 121 10.77 -19.80 -8.75
C ASP A 121 9.45 -20.60 -8.72
N THR A 122 8.64 -20.38 -7.70
CA THR A 122 7.25 -20.85 -7.63
C THR A 122 6.31 -19.69 -7.36
N VAL A 123 5.48 -19.35 -8.34
CA VAL A 123 4.51 -18.26 -8.25
C VAL A 123 3.10 -18.82 -8.24
N MET A 124 2.29 -18.35 -7.30
CA MET A 124 0.87 -18.65 -7.17
C MET A 124 0.08 -17.34 -7.26
N SER A 125 -0.76 -17.24 -8.28
CA SER A 125 -1.87 -16.27 -8.32
C SER A 125 -3.17 -16.99 -7.96
N ASP A 126 -4.20 -16.24 -7.60
CA ASP A 126 -5.55 -16.77 -7.66
C ASP A 126 -6.25 -16.30 -8.95
N GLU A 127 -7.09 -17.16 -9.51
CA GLU A 127 -8.04 -16.74 -10.55
C GLU A 127 -9.38 -16.44 -9.87
N LEU A 128 -9.48 -15.36 -9.11
CA LEU A 128 -10.78 -14.79 -8.75
C LEU A 128 -10.83 -13.26 -8.83
N GLY A 129 -10.03 -12.65 -9.70
CA GLY A 129 -10.33 -11.32 -10.25
C GLY A 129 -11.37 -11.42 -11.35
N SER A 130 -12.62 -11.00 -11.10
CA SER A 130 -13.60 -10.83 -12.18
C SER A 130 -13.10 -9.75 -13.14
N ASP A 131 -12.57 -10.16 -14.29
CA ASP A 131 -12.26 -9.40 -15.53
C ASP A 131 -11.51 -8.03 -15.45
N ASP A 132 -11.35 -7.44 -14.27
CA ASP A 132 -10.76 -6.13 -13.97
C ASP A 132 -9.63 -6.21 -12.92
N GLU A 133 -9.42 -7.37 -12.28
CA GLU A 133 -8.46 -7.60 -11.17
C GLU A 133 -7.59 -8.83 -11.43
N ALA A 134 -7.15 -9.03 -12.68
CA ALA A 134 -6.26 -10.13 -13.01
C ALA A 134 -4.81 -9.84 -12.59
N ASP A 135 -4.12 -10.88 -12.13
CA ASP A 135 -2.70 -10.80 -11.77
C ASP A 135 -1.79 -10.61 -12.97
N VAL A 136 -0.72 -9.86 -12.75
CA VAL A 136 0.39 -9.67 -13.69
C VAL A 136 1.61 -10.38 -13.13
N VAL A 137 2.01 -11.47 -13.79
CA VAL A 137 3.13 -12.30 -13.35
C VAL A 137 4.30 -12.21 -14.32
N ASP A 138 5.49 -11.91 -13.80
CA ASP A 138 6.79 -11.97 -14.46
C ASP A 138 7.71 -12.87 -13.64
N CYS A 139 7.89 -14.11 -14.09
CA CYS A 139 8.73 -15.06 -13.39
C CYS A 139 10.23 -14.82 -13.59
N GLY A 140 10.65 -13.95 -14.52
CA GLY A 140 12.07 -13.70 -14.76
C GLY A 140 12.80 -14.89 -15.39
N PRO A 141 14.14 -14.95 -15.30
CA PRO A 141 14.92 -16.03 -15.88
C PRO A 141 15.09 -17.22 -14.92
N GLY A 142 14.74 -18.41 -15.40
CA GLY A 142 14.98 -19.67 -14.72
C GLY A 142 14.00 -20.76 -15.16
N THR A 143 13.87 -21.80 -14.36
CA THR A 143 12.84 -22.84 -14.55
C THR A 143 11.73 -22.67 -13.51
N ASP A 144 10.74 -21.87 -13.88
CA ASP A 144 9.74 -21.39 -12.93
C ASP A 144 8.44 -22.17 -13.01
N ARG A 145 7.79 -22.34 -11.87
CA ARG A 145 6.46 -22.91 -11.75
C ARG A 145 5.46 -21.81 -11.51
N TYR A 146 4.45 -21.70 -12.37
CA TYR A 146 3.33 -20.80 -12.16
C TYR A 146 2.03 -21.60 -12.05
N ASN A 147 1.26 -21.30 -11.01
CA ASN A 147 -0.07 -21.83 -10.80
C ASN A 147 -1.06 -20.66 -10.80
N ALA A 148 -1.91 -20.62 -11.82
CA ALA A 148 -2.91 -19.57 -11.99
C ALA A 148 -4.24 -19.88 -11.30
N ASP A 149 -4.62 -21.17 -11.26
CA ASP A 149 -6.03 -21.54 -11.11
C ASP A 149 -6.31 -22.34 -9.82
N LEU A 150 -5.32 -22.55 -8.95
CA LEU A 150 -5.36 -23.45 -7.76
C LEU A 150 -5.81 -24.90 -8.02
N ASP A 151 -6.32 -25.21 -9.22
CA ASP A 151 -6.89 -26.48 -9.69
C ASP A 151 -5.82 -27.38 -10.36
N ASP A 152 -4.58 -27.28 -9.89
CA ASP A 152 -3.49 -28.26 -10.09
C ASP A 152 -2.77 -28.23 -11.47
N GLU A 153 -3.05 -27.26 -12.36
CA GLU A 153 -2.25 -27.07 -13.59
C GLU A 153 -1.05 -26.14 -13.33
N VAL A 154 0.04 -26.73 -12.84
CA VAL A 154 1.34 -26.05 -12.78
C VAL A 154 1.92 -25.95 -14.18
N VAL A 155 1.93 -24.75 -14.74
CA VAL A 155 2.57 -24.45 -16.02
C VAL A 155 4.00 -23.96 -15.79
N ASN A 156 4.91 -24.27 -16.73
CA ASN A 156 6.19 -23.60 -16.75
C ASN A 156 5.93 -22.13 -17.09
N CYS A 157 6.41 -21.20 -16.26
CA CYS A 157 6.16 -19.76 -16.44
C CYS A 157 6.97 -19.14 -17.59
N GLU A 158 7.43 -19.96 -18.56
CA GLU A 158 7.92 -19.49 -19.86
C GLU A 158 6.74 -18.92 -20.70
N ILE A 159 6.12 -17.85 -20.22
CA ILE A 159 5.37 -16.96 -21.10
C ILE A 159 6.43 -16.26 -21.97
N PRO A 160 6.39 -16.41 -23.30
CA PRO A 160 7.41 -15.86 -24.17
C PRO A 160 7.42 -14.35 -24.01
N TYR A 161 8.55 -13.84 -23.53
CA TYR A 161 8.97 -12.45 -23.67
C TYR A 161 8.46 -11.94 -25.03
N TYR A 162 7.48 -11.03 -25.02
CA TYR A 162 6.89 -10.49 -26.25
C TYR A 162 8.01 -9.96 -27.16
N GLY A 163 8.37 -10.74 -28.19
CA GLY A 163 9.58 -10.45 -28.95
C GLY A 163 10.07 -11.55 -29.89
N ARG A 164 9.18 -12.25 -30.60
CA ARG A 164 9.58 -13.08 -31.76
C ARG A 164 8.63 -12.87 -32.95
N GLY A 165 9.04 -11.97 -33.84
CA GLY A 165 8.77 -12.04 -35.29
C GLY A 165 7.51 -11.35 -35.79
#